data_AF-A0A6J7M820-F1
#
_entry.id   AF-A0A6J7M820-F1
#
_cell.length_a   1.000
_cell.length_b   1.000
_cell.length_c   1.000
_cell.angle_alpha   90.00
_cell.angle_beta   90.00
_cell.angle_gamma   90.00
#
_symmetry.space_group_name_H-M   'P 1'
#
loop_
_entity.id
_entity.type
_entity.pdbx_description
1 polymer ?
#
loop_
_entity_poly.entity_id
_entity_poly.type
_entity_poly.pdbx_seq_one_letter_code
_entity_poly.pdbx_strand_id
1 'polypeptide(L)'
;MCDTGLPYACGDIGASGVGTVFYASSTPFACGAGMASTCNYLEAAPQRWNGDPVPCPGGCGGSPDKTSDYGAAGPGTGKGYSYCYAGNANGTAASGTVVGSGFANTSAIFTLCNSAAANQARGYNGGGMTDWSLPSKDELNALYSYPNRNAIGGFAAAKYWSSSQNNNRSSAWSQDFSSGEQQSKSGITSSYGVRPVRAF
;
A
#
# COMPACT_ATOMS: atom_id res chain seq x y z
N MET A 1 -10.33 3.35 -10.58
CA MET A 1 -10.83 3.58 -11.95
C MET A 1 -10.56 2.30 -12.72
N CYS A 2 -11.48 1.85 -13.57
CA CYS A 2 -11.38 0.56 -14.26
C CYS A 2 -12.00 0.69 -15.64
N ASP A 3 -11.34 1.49 -16.48
CA ASP A 3 -11.81 1.77 -17.83
C ASP A 3 -11.69 0.52 -18.70
N THR A 4 -12.67 0.29 -19.58
CA THR A 4 -12.76 -0.91 -20.42
C THR A 4 -12.03 -0.74 -21.75
N GLY A 5 -11.68 -1.86 -22.39
CA GLY A 5 -10.98 -1.86 -23.68
C GLY A 5 -9.46 -1.62 -23.60
N LEU A 6 -8.90 -1.59 -22.40
CA LEU A 6 -7.46 -1.49 -22.16
C LEU A 6 -6.77 -2.88 -22.18
N PRO A 7 -5.48 -2.95 -22.59
CA PRO A 7 -4.67 -4.19 -22.55
C PRO A 7 -4.63 -4.99 -21.24
N TYR A 8 -4.86 -4.34 -20.10
CA TYR A 8 -5.00 -4.99 -18.79
C TYR A 8 -6.29 -4.50 -18.12
N ALA A 9 -7.23 -5.40 -17.82
CA ALA A 9 -8.45 -5.04 -17.10
C ALA A 9 -8.29 -5.20 -15.59
N CYS A 10 -9.07 -4.46 -14.81
CA CYS A 10 -9.06 -4.60 -13.35
C CYS A 10 -9.57 -5.99 -12.92
N GLY A 11 -8.68 -6.81 -12.36
CA GLY A 11 -8.92 -8.20 -11.96
C GLY A 11 -7.96 -9.17 -12.64
N ASP A 12 -7.36 -8.76 -13.76
CA ASP A 12 -6.32 -9.53 -14.45
C ASP A 12 -4.98 -9.46 -13.69
N ILE A 13 -4.07 -10.36 -14.07
CA ILE A 13 -2.66 -10.26 -13.67
C ILE A 13 -1.99 -9.15 -14.49
N GLY A 14 -1.37 -8.20 -13.80
CA GLY A 14 -0.69 -7.06 -14.39
C GLY A 14 0.71 -7.37 -14.91
N ALA A 15 1.44 -6.33 -15.32
CA ALA A 15 2.72 -6.48 -16.02
C ALA A 15 3.85 -7.13 -15.19
N SER A 16 3.70 -7.29 -13.87
CA SER A 16 4.64 -8.09 -13.06
C SER A 16 4.46 -9.62 -13.20
N GLY A 17 3.34 -10.09 -13.76
CA GLY A 17 3.01 -11.52 -13.76
C GLY A 17 2.60 -12.08 -12.39
N VAL A 18 2.53 -11.25 -11.33
CA VAL A 18 2.10 -11.66 -9.98
C VAL A 18 1.10 -10.72 -9.31
N GLY A 19 1.09 -9.44 -9.67
CA GLY A 19 0.17 -8.45 -9.15
C GLY A 19 -1.20 -8.53 -9.82
N THR A 20 -2.27 -8.22 -9.07
CA THR A 20 -3.62 -8.08 -9.63
C THR A 20 -3.91 -6.61 -9.92
N VAL A 21 -4.35 -6.28 -11.13
CA VAL A 21 -4.70 -4.92 -11.52
C VAL A 21 -5.97 -4.47 -10.77
N PHE A 22 -5.89 -3.34 -10.07
CA PHE A 22 -7.03 -2.75 -9.32
C PHE A 22 -7.37 -1.33 -9.79
N TYR A 23 -6.51 -0.74 -10.62
CA TYR A 23 -6.75 0.52 -11.30
C TYR A 23 -6.30 0.40 -12.76
N ALA A 24 -7.14 0.82 -13.68
CA ALA A 24 -6.84 0.99 -15.10
C ALA A 24 -7.57 2.26 -15.58
N SER A 25 -6.85 3.17 -16.25
CA SER A 25 -7.42 4.37 -16.84
C SER A 25 -7.00 4.55 -18.29
N SER A 26 -7.94 5.02 -19.11
CA SER A 26 -7.74 5.47 -20.49
C SER A 26 -6.91 6.75 -20.59
N THR A 27 -6.84 7.55 -19.51
CA THR A 27 -6.04 8.77 -19.43
C THR A 27 -4.77 8.49 -18.63
N PRO A 28 -3.56 8.64 -19.22
CA PRO A 28 -2.31 8.42 -18.48
C PRO A 28 -2.14 9.40 -17.31
N PHE A 29 -1.56 8.92 -16.21
CA PHE A 29 -1.21 9.71 -15.03
C PHE A 29 0.31 9.73 -14.81
N ALA A 30 0.82 10.80 -14.20
CA ALA A 30 2.24 10.94 -13.88
C ALA A 30 2.63 9.98 -12.74
N CYS A 31 3.77 9.29 -12.86
CA CYS A 31 4.15 8.19 -11.98
C CYS A 31 5.68 8.01 -11.86
N GLY A 32 6.10 7.05 -11.02
CA GLY A 32 7.48 6.60 -10.94
C GLY A 32 8.41 7.56 -10.18
N ALA A 33 9.70 7.53 -10.50
CA ALA A 33 10.70 8.40 -9.88
C ALA A 33 10.44 9.87 -10.27
N GLY A 34 10.27 10.74 -9.26
CA GLY A 34 10.07 12.18 -9.49
C GLY A 34 8.80 12.55 -10.26
N MET A 35 7.82 11.64 -10.40
CA MET A 35 6.63 11.80 -11.25
C MET A 35 6.95 12.02 -12.75
N ALA A 36 8.12 11.56 -13.22
CA ALA A 36 8.61 11.82 -14.58
C ALA A 36 8.12 10.83 -15.65
N SER A 37 7.55 9.69 -15.24
CA SER A 37 6.97 8.69 -16.16
C SER A 37 5.46 8.87 -16.31
N THR A 38 4.87 8.30 -17.36
CA THR A 38 3.41 8.18 -17.52
C THR A 38 2.98 6.72 -17.39
N CYS A 39 1.97 6.46 -16.57
CA CYS A 39 1.39 5.14 -16.31
C CYS A 39 -0.12 5.17 -16.61
N ASN A 40 -0.71 4.00 -16.84
CA ASN A 40 -2.16 3.82 -17.02
C ASN A 40 -2.77 2.85 -16.01
N TYR A 41 -1.95 2.06 -15.31
CA TYR A 41 -2.38 0.95 -14.46
C TYR A 41 -1.80 1.03 -13.04
N LEU A 42 -2.51 0.45 -12.07
CA LEU A 42 -1.95 0.02 -10.79
C LEU A 42 -2.27 -1.45 -10.55
N GLU A 43 -1.26 -2.22 -10.16
CA GLU A 43 -1.42 -3.57 -9.63
C GLU A 43 -1.05 -3.62 -8.14
N ALA A 44 -1.72 -4.50 -7.38
CA ALA A 44 -1.43 -4.78 -5.99
C ALA A 44 -0.80 -6.17 -5.85
N ALA A 45 0.17 -6.29 -4.95
CA ALA A 45 0.81 -7.58 -4.66
C ALA A 45 -0.21 -8.59 -4.10
N PRO A 46 -0.11 -9.89 -4.44
CA PRO A 46 -1.11 -10.91 -4.10
C PRO A 46 -1.14 -11.22 -2.59
N GLN A 47 -2.20 -11.87 -2.09
CA GLN A 47 -2.40 -12.16 -0.66
C GLN A 47 -1.14 -12.60 0.11
N ARG A 48 -0.31 -13.49 -0.46
CA ARG A 48 0.88 -14.10 0.17
C ARG A 48 2.20 -13.30 0.04
N TRP A 49 2.15 -12.03 -0.36
CA TRP A 49 3.34 -11.20 -0.62
C TRP A 49 4.35 -11.11 0.56
N ASN A 50 3.87 -11.23 1.80
CA ASN A 50 4.67 -11.19 3.03
C ASN A 50 4.59 -12.51 3.84
N GLY A 51 4.41 -13.63 3.13
CA GLY A 51 4.29 -14.97 3.69
C GLY A 51 2.84 -15.48 3.75
N ASP A 52 2.64 -16.59 4.46
CA ASP A 52 1.38 -17.33 4.42
C ASP A 52 0.34 -16.82 5.44
N PRO A 53 -0.98 -16.95 5.15
CA PRO A 53 -2.02 -16.57 6.08
C PRO A 53 -2.05 -17.47 7.31
N VAL A 54 -2.06 -16.87 8.50
CA VAL A 54 -2.17 -17.54 9.79
C VAL A 54 -3.61 -17.38 10.30
N PRO A 55 -4.32 -18.46 10.66
CA PRO A 55 -5.66 -18.35 11.24
C PRO A 55 -5.61 -17.66 12.62
N CYS A 56 -6.22 -16.47 12.75
CA CYS A 56 -6.33 -15.75 14.02
C CYS A 56 -7.78 -15.72 14.58
N PRO A 57 -8.29 -16.83 15.18
CA PRO A 57 -9.59 -16.84 15.85
C PRO A 57 -9.53 -16.00 17.14
N GLY A 58 -10.10 -14.80 17.12
CA GLY A 58 -10.02 -13.82 18.22
C GLY A 58 -9.01 -12.67 18.00
N GLY A 59 -8.32 -12.66 16.86
CA GLY A 59 -7.33 -11.64 16.50
C GLY A 59 -5.90 -11.98 16.94
N CYS A 60 -4.91 -11.50 16.20
CA CYS A 60 -3.52 -11.98 16.29
C CYS A 60 -2.70 -11.44 17.49
N GLY A 61 -3.37 -11.09 18.60
CA GLY A 61 -2.80 -10.42 19.78
C GLY A 61 -1.91 -11.33 20.65
N GLY A 62 -0.78 -11.77 20.12
CA GLY A 62 0.17 -12.64 20.84
C GLY A 62 1.02 -13.54 19.94
N SER A 63 0.77 -13.58 18.63
CA SER A 63 1.59 -14.35 17.68
C SER A 63 3.05 -13.84 17.67
N PRO A 64 4.08 -14.71 17.59
CA PRO A 64 5.47 -14.29 17.48
C PRO A 64 5.76 -13.52 16.18
N ASP A 65 5.12 -13.90 15.07
CA ASP A 65 5.38 -13.33 13.74
C ASP A 65 4.46 -12.16 13.38
N LYS A 66 5.06 -10.99 13.11
CA LYS A 66 4.40 -9.68 12.87
C LYS A 66 4.70 -9.15 11.45
N THR A 67 3.80 -8.37 10.81
CA THR A 67 4.00 -7.77 9.43
C THR A 67 2.88 -7.20 8.43
N SER A 68 1.56 -6.95 8.68
CA SER A 68 0.50 -6.45 7.71
C SER A 68 -0.99 -6.23 8.16
N ASP A 69 -1.52 -6.70 9.31
CA ASP A 69 -2.98 -6.88 9.53
C ASP A 69 -3.38 -6.66 11.02
N TYR A 70 -2.88 -5.59 11.63
CA TYR A 70 -2.88 -5.45 13.09
C TYR A 70 -4.28 -5.28 13.70
N GLY A 71 -4.65 -6.18 14.62
CA GLY A 71 -5.82 -6.06 15.49
C GLY A 71 -7.15 -6.65 15.01
N ALA A 72 -7.20 -7.26 13.81
CA ALA A 72 -8.41 -7.88 13.26
C ALA A 72 -8.41 -9.41 13.44
N ALA A 73 -9.62 -10.01 13.44
CA ALA A 73 -9.82 -11.46 13.42
C ALA A 73 -10.06 -11.97 11.98
N GLY A 74 -9.54 -13.16 11.66
CA GLY A 74 -9.67 -13.79 10.33
C GLY A 74 -8.34 -14.33 9.78
N PRO A 75 -8.32 -14.77 8.50
CA PRO A 75 -7.12 -15.24 7.81
C PRO A 75 -6.34 -14.07 7.17
N GLY A 76 -5.51 -13.39 7.97
CA GLY A 76 -4.44 -12.49 7.52
C GLY A 76 -3.07 -13.13 7.77
N THR A 77 -1.94 -12.48 7.50
CA THR A 77 -0.64 -13.14 7.75
C THR A 77 -0.19 -13.07 9.23
N GLY A 78 -0.94 -12.40 10.12
CA GLY A 78 -0.69 -12.28 11.58
C GLY A 78 -0.28 -10.87 12.08
N LYS A 79 -0.59 -9.85 11.27
CA LYS A 79 0.44 -8.92 10.78
C LYS A 79 0.75 -7.64 11.71
N GLY A 80 1.66 -6.66 11.39
CA GLY A 80 1.54 -5.16 11.57
C GLY A 80 2.84 -4.25 11.58
N TYR A 81 3.08 -3.33 10.61
CA TYR A 81 4.30 -2.45 10.46
C TYR A 81 4.18 -0.98 10.97
N SER A 82 5.28 -0.40 11.48
CA SER A 82 5.39 1.06 11.76
C SER A 82 5.69 1.90 10.51
N TYR A 83 5.27 3.17 10.50
CA TYR A 83 5.50 4.08 9.37
C TYR A 83 6.82 4.85 9.47
N CYS A 84 7.31 5.21 10.66
CA CYS A 84 8.59 5.91 10.82
C CYS A 84 9.11 5.75 12.25
N TYR A 85 10.32 5.19 12.42
CA TYR A 85 10.88 4.95 13.77
C TYR A 85 11.39 6.22 14.46
N ALA A 86 11.89 7.20 13.70
CA ALA A 86 12.52 8.41 14.23
C ALA A 86 11.53 9.47 14.75
N GLY A 87 10.21 9.24 14.68
CA GLY A 87 9.16 10.20 15.05
C GLY A 87 9.05 11.44 14.15
N ASN A 88 10.00 11.63 13.23
CA ASN A 88 10.10 12.75 12.30
C ASN A 88 10.36 12.19 10.89
N ALA A 89 9.35 12.29 10.03
CA ALA A 89 9.53 12.22 8.58
C ALA A 89 9.43 13.65 8.04
N ASN A 90 10.36 14.07 7.18
CA ASN A 90 10.42 15.47 6.76
C ASN A 90 9.30 15.81 5.76
N GLY A 91 8.16 16.25 6.31
CA GLY A 91 6.80 16.28 5.73
C GLY A 91 6.54 17.21 4.54
N THR A 92 7.42 17.22 3.54
CA THR A 92 7.21 17.88 2.24
C THR A 92 7.59 16.99 1.05
N ALA A 93 8.51 16.03 1.22
CA ALA A 93 9.00 15.19 0.12
C ALA A 93 8.08 13.98 -0.19
N ALA A 94 7.13 13.67 0.68
CA ALA A 94 6.21 12.53 0.56
C ALA A 94 4.74 12.92 0.80
N SER A 95 4.37 14.17 0.50
CA SER A 95 3.02 14.71 0.71
C SER A 95 2.06 14.50 -0.48
N GLY A 96 2.49 13.85 -1.56
CA GLY A 96 1.63 13.59 -2.72
C GLY A 96 0.50 12.64 -2.36
N THR A 97 -0.75 13.00 -2.65
CA THR A 97 -1.91 12.12 -2.41
C THR A 97 -2.34 11.34 -3.64
N VAL A 98 -2.16 11.93 -4.82
CA VAL A 98 -2.76 11.51 -6.09
C VAL A 98 -2.30 10.12 -6.55
N VAL A 99 -3.06 9.55 -7.48
CA VAL A 99 -2.67 8.34 -8.22
C VAL A 99 -1.37 8.57 -8.99
N GLY A 100 -0.44 7.62 -8.84
CA GLY A 100 0.92 7.64 -9.38
C GLY A 100 2.00 8.11 -8.40
N SER A 101 1.62 8.79 -7.30
CA SER A 101 2.58 9.35 -6.33
C SER A 101 3.15 8.34 -5.33
N GLY A 102 2.62 7.11 -5.26
CA GLY A 102 3.08 6.07 -4.32
C GLY A 102 4.58 5.78 -4.40
N PHE A 103 5.13 5.63 -5.61
CA PHE A 103 6.57 5.41 -5.83
C PHE A 103 7.42 6.57 -5.35
N ALA A 104 7.06 7.81 -5.72
CA ALA A 104 7.83 9.01 -5.39
C ALA A 104 7.86 9.24 -3.87
N ASN A 105 6.70 9.18 -3.21
CA ASN A 105 6.58 9.25 -1.76
C ASN A 105 7.41 8.15 -1.08
N THR A 106 7.26 6.89 -1.52
CA THR A 106 8.00 5.72 -0.95
C THR A 106 9.51 5.94 -1.02
N SER A 107 10.01 6.44 -2.15
CA SER A 107 11.44 6.71 -2.36
C SER A 107 11.97 7.82 -1.44
N ALA A 108 11.17 8.86 -1.20
CA ALA A 108 11.49 9.90 -0.22
C ALA A 108 11.49 9.37 1.22
N ILE A 109 10.47 8.59 1.62
CA ILE A 109 10.36 8.01 2.96
C ILE A 109 11.54 7.06 3.27
N PHE A 110 11.90 6.21 2.31
CA PHE A 110 13.02 5.26 2.41
C PHE A 110 14.32 5.99 2.75
N THR A 111 14.58 7.10 2.06
CA THR A 111 15.74 7.98 2.28
C THR A 111 15.69 8.74 3.61
N LEU A 112 14.50 9.09 4.10
CA LEU A 112 14.34 10.07 5.20
C LEU A 112 14.28 9.48 6.62
N CYS A 113 13.64 8.32 6.85
CA CYS A 113 13.52 7.80 8.23
C CYS A 113 13.42 6.27 8.39
N ASN A 114 13.91 5.48 7.42
CA ASN A 114 14.02 4.02 7.53
C ASN A 114 12.69 3.34 7.93
N SER A 115 11.61 3.71 7.24
CA SER A 115 10.24 3.26 7.49
C SER A 115 10.08 1.76 7.29
N ALA A 116 9.63 1.02 8.31
CA ALA A 116 9.32 -0.40 8.12
C ALA A 116 8.26 -0.60 7.02
N ALA A 117 7.20 0.22 7.00
CA ALA A 117 6.16 0.15 5.99
C ALA A 117 6.67 0.41 4.56
N ALA A 118 7.44 1.48 4.34
CA ALA A 118 7.97 1.80 3.01
C ALA A 118 9.05 0.79 2.57
N ASN A 119 9.96 0.40 3.47
CA ASN A 119 11.02 -0.57 3.19
C ASN A 119 10.45 -1.92 2.75
N GLN A 120 9.33 -2.35 3.32
CA GLN A 120 8.76 -3.67 3.05
C GLN A 120 7.88 -3.67 1.80
N ALA A 121 7.18 -2.56 1.52
CA ALA A 121 6.57 -2.36 0.21
C ALA A 121 7.62 -2.25 -0.91
N ARG A 122 8.79 -1.66 -0.63
CA ARG A 122 9.89 -1.48 -1.60
C ARG A 122 10.80 -2.70 -1.76
N GLY A 123 10.95 -3.51 -0.71
CA GLY A 123 11.74 -4.75 -0.70
C GLY A 123 10.99 -5.97 -1.25
N TYR A 124 9.69 -5.83 -1.54
CA TYR A 124 8.94 -6.84 -2.29
C TYR A 124 9.40 -6.85 -3.74
N ASN A 125 9.93 -7.98 -4.21
CA ASN A 125 10.45 -8.17 -5.57
C ASN A 125 9.55 -9.12 -6.40
N GLY A 126 8.24 -8.98 -6.26
CA GLY A 126 7.26 -9.80 -6.96
C GLY A 126 7.42 -9.70 -8.48
N GLY A 127 7.46 -10.84 -9.17
CA GLY A 127 7.66 -10.89 -10.63
C GLY A 127 9.08 -10.51 -11.09
N GLY A 128 10.04 -10.37 -10.17
CA GLY A 128 11.36 -9.80 -10.47
C GLY A 128 11.36 -8.28 -10.62
N MET A 129 10.22 -7.63 -10.38
CA MET A 129 10.04 -6.19 -10.47
C MET A 129 10.57 -5.47 -9.21
N THR A 130 11.24 -4.33 -9.38
CA THR A 130 11.90 -3.57 -8.29
C THR A 130 11.25 -2.19 -8.03
N ASP A 131 10.17 -1.90 -8.74
CA ASP A 131 9.41 -0.64 -8.75
C ASP A 131 8.18 -0.65 -7.82
N TRP A 132 7.98 -1.73 -7.05
CA TRP A 132 6.97 -1.81 -5.98
C TRP A 132 7.12 -0.68 -4.95
N SER A 133 5.99 -0.27 -4.37
CA SER A 133 5.89 0.92 -3.52
C SER A 133 4.75 0.84 -2.51
N LEU A 134 4.78 1.67 -1.48
CA LEU A 134 3.68 1.86 -0.54
C LEU A 134 2.66 2.83 -1.19
N PRO A 135 1.38 2.44 -1.36
CA PRO A 135 0.40 3.22 -2.12
C PRO A 135 0.24 4.63 -1.56
N SER A 136 0.06 5.63 -2.41
CA SER A 136 -0.41 6.95 -1.98
C SER A 136 -1.81 6.88 -1.36
N LYS A 137 -2.26 7.96 -0.72
CA LYS A 137 -3.60 8.07 -0.12
C LYS A 137 -4.70 7.73 -1.14
N ASP A 138 -4.61 8.24 -2.36
CA ASP A 138 -5.67 8.08 -3.36
C ASP A 138 -5.54 6.74 -4.13
N GLU A 139 -4.33 6.16 -4.20
CA GLU A 139 -4.10 4.77 -4.64
C GLU A 139 -4.65 3.76 -3.64
N LEU A 140 -4.41 3.96 -2.34
CA LEU A 140 -4.95 3.12 -1.26
C LEU A 140 -6.49 3.18 -1.24
N ASN A 141 -7.05 4.35 -1.52
CA ASN A 141 -8.50 4.50 -1.68
C ASN A 141 -9.03 3.75 -2.90
N ALA A 142 -8.35 3.85 -4.05
CA ALA A 142 -8.73 3.09 -5.24
C ALA A 142 -8.69 1.56 -5.01
N LEU A 143 -7.74 1.08 -4.21
CA LEU A 143 -7.62 -0.31 -3.80
C LEU A 143 -8.74 -0.75 -2.84
N TYR A 144 -9.10 0.10 -1.86
CA TYR A 144 -10.24 -0.14 -0.98
C TYR A 144 -11.58 -0.13 -1.74
N SER A 145 -11.76 0.83 -2.66
CA SER A 145 -12.98 0.98 -3.46
C SER A 145 -13.08 0.02 -4.66
N TYR A 146 -12.07 -0.81 -4.94
CA TYR A 146 -12.13 -1.78 -6.03
C TYR A 146 -13.20 -2.86 -5.73
N PRO A 147 -14.25 -3.04 -6.58
CA PRO A 147 -15.36 -3.93 -6.27
C PRO A 147 -14.94 -5.38 -5.99
N ASN A 148 -13.96 -5.88 -6.73
CA ASN A 148 -13.46 -7.26 -6.60
C ASN A 148 -12.17 -7.33 -5.77
N ARG A 149 -11.93 -6.42 -4.80
CA ARG A 149 -10.73 -6.50 -3.92
C ARG A 149 -10.56 -7.84 -3.20
N ASN A 150 -11.66 -8.58 -3.01
CA ASN A 150 -11.66 -9.94 -2.48
C ASN A 150 -10.90 -10.95 -3.36
N ALA A 151 -10.79 -10.70 -4.68
CA ALA A 151 -10.02 -11.54 -5.61
C ALA A 151 -8.50 -11.30 -5.50
N ILE A 152 -8.07 -10.10 -5.10
CA ILE A 152 -6.67 -9.79 -4.73
C ILE A 152 -6.31 -10.51 -3.40
N GLY A 153 -7.28 -10.53 -2.48
CA GLY A 153 -7.21 -11.26 -1.22
C GLY A 153 -6.30 -10.63 -0.17
N GLY A 154 -6.36 -11.16 1.05
CA GLY A 154 -5.47 -10.74 2.15
C GLY A 154 -5.65 -9.30 2.63
N PHE A 155 -6.87 -8.77 2.61
CA PHE A 155 -7.23 -7.54 3.31
C PHE A 155 -8.03 -7.88 4.56
N ALA A 156 -7.49 -7.55 5.72
CA ALA A 156 -8.21 -7.62 6.98
C ALA A 156 -9.05 -6.35 7.21
N ALA A 157 -10.02 -6.44 8.12
CA ALA A 157 -10.80 -5.30 8.61
C ALA A 157 -9.94 -4.46 9.60
N ALA A 158 -8.88 -3.85 9.08
CA ALA A 158 -7.83 -3.16 9.84
C ALA A 158 -7.35 -1.88 9.14
N LYS A 159 -6.54 -1.07 9.83
CA LYS A 159 -5.90 0.11 9.25
C LYS A 159 -4.69 -0.27 8.41
N TYR A 160 -4.51 0.38 7.27
CA TYR A 160 -3.35 0.29 6.38
C TYR A 160 -2.67 1.65 6.23
N TRP A 161 -1.35 1.68 6.18
CA TRP A 161 -0.56 2.87 5.87
C TRP A 161 -0.59 3.18 4.37
N SER A 162 -0.71 4.46 4.03
CA SER A 162 -0.34 4.99 2.72
C SER A 162 1.00 5.71 2.82
N SER A 163 1.70 5.92 1.70
CA SER A 163 2.93 6.69 1.65
C SER A 163 2.71 8.20 1.81
N SER A 164 1.49 8.70 1.58
CA SER A 164 1.19 10.12 1.74
C SER A 164 1.32 10.59 3.18
N GLN A 165 2.11 11.63 3.40
CA GLN A 165 2.21 12.36 4.67
C GLN A 165 1.19 13.50 4.69
N ASN A 166 0.84 13.99 5.88
CA ASN A 166 0.24 15.32 5.97
C ASN A 166 1.36 16.37 6.15
N ASN A 167 0.98 17.64 6.26
CA ASN A 167 1.92 18.76 6.41
C ASN A 167 2.61 18.85 7.79
N ASN A 168 2.37 17.90 8.69
CA ASN A 168 3.02 17.78 10.00
C ASN A 168 3.98 16.57 10.00
N ARG A 169 5.25 16.84 10.36
CA ARG A 169 6.40 15.90 10.30
C ARG A 169 6.24 14.61 11.10
N SER A 170 5.25 14.50 11.97
CA SER A 170 5.00 13.30 12.80
C SER A 170 3.70 12.56 12.45
N SER A 171 3.10 12.84 11.28
CA SER A 171 1.79 12.34 10.88
C SER A 171 1.71 11.82 9.43
N ALA A 172 1.13 10.63 9.25
CA ALA A 172 0.92 10.01 7.93
C ALA A 172 -0.55 9.66 7.68
N TRP A 173 -0.95 9.49 6.42
CA TRP A 173 -2.30 9.06 6.06
C TRP A 173 -2.44 7.54 6.15
N SER A 174 -3.51 7.11 6.81
CA SER A 174 -3.94 5.72 6.93
C SER A 174 -5.39 5.57 6.45
N GLN A 175 -5.76 4.38 5.99
CA GLN A 175 -7.14 4.03 5.67
C GLN A 175 -7.58 2.78 6.43
N ASP A 176 -8.76 2.82 7.02
CA ASP A 176 -9.36 1.67 7.69
C ASP A 176 -10.17 0.83 6.69
N PHE A 177 -9.78 -0.43 6.46
CA PHE A 177 -10.43 -1.32 5.49
C PHE A 177 -11.72 -1.97 6.05
N SER A 178 -12.10 -1.69 7.30
CA SER A 178 -13.42 -2.05 7.85
C SER A 178 -14.52 -1.05 7.46
N SER A 179 -14.17 0.23 7.30
CA SER A 179 -15.13 1.34 7.10
C SER A 179 -14.86 2.20 5.85
N GLY A 180 -13.64 2.13 5.32
CA GLY A 180 -13.14 3.01 4.27
C GLY A 180 -12.59 4.35 4.77
N GLU A 181 -12.65 4.63 6.08
CA GLU A 181 -12.30 5.95 6.62
C GLU A 181 -10.80 6.25 6.42
N GLN A 182 -10.50 7.38 5.76
CA GLN A 182 -9.14 7.90 5.63
C GLN A 182 -8.84 8.91 6.75
N GLN A 183 -7.85 8.60 7.57
CA GLN A 183 -7.46 9.41 8.72
C GLN A 183 -5.95 9.69 8.70
N SER A 184 -5.58 10.94 8.91
CA SER A 184 -4.20 11.29 9.23
C SER A 184 -3.91 10.96 10.70
N LYS A 185 -2.79 10.28 10.95
CA LYS A 185 -2.42 9.75 12.28
C LYS A 185 -1.07 10.30 12.72
N SER A 186 -1.10 11.10 13.78
CA SER A 186 0.05 11.37 14.62
C SER A 186 0.48 10.09 15.36
N GLY A 187 1.77 9.99 15.71
CA GLY A 187 2.30 8.76 16.32
C GLY A 187 2.55 7.66 15.28
N ILE A 188 3.25 8.02 14.20
CA ILE A 188 3.69 7.17 13.08
C ILE A 188 4.60 5.98 13.46
N THR A 189 4.82 5.74 14.75
CA THR A 189 5.37 4.50 15.30
C THR A 189 4.35 3.36 15.37
N SER A 190 3.05 3.65 15.25
CA SER A 190 1.95 2.67 15.30
C SER A 190 2.04 1.60 14.20
N SER A 191 1.81 0.34 14.58
CA SER A 191 1.81 -0.81 13.66
C SER A 191 0.49 -0.95 12.89
N TYR A 192 0.47 -0.63 11.60
CA TYR A 192 -0.66 -0.83 10.68
C TYR A 192 -0.29 -1.75 9.50
N GLY A 193 -1.27 -2.04 8.66
CA GLY A 193 -1.08 -2.84 7.47
C GLY A 193 -0.36 -2.16 6.32
N VAL A 194 0.13 -2.98 5.40
CA VAL A 194 0.80 -2.58 4.16
C VAL A 194 0.35 -3.54 3.06
N ARG A 195 0.23 -3.01 1.85
CA ARG A 195 0.04 -3.76 0.61
C ARG A 195 0.91 -3.09 -0.46
N PRO A 196 1.96 -3.75 -0.99
CA PRO A 196 2.74 -3.18 -2.08
C PRO A 196 1.86 -2.95 -3.31
N VAL A 197 2.03 -1.80 -3.95
CA VAL A 197 1.46 -1.48 -5.26
C VAL A 197 2.53 -1.05 -6.24
N ARG A 198 2.27 -1.25 -7.52
CA ARG A 198 3.16 -0.90 -8.63
C ARG A 198 2.35 -0.24 -9.73
N ALA A 199 2.89 0.87 -10.27
CA ALA A 199 2.29 1.62 -11.38
C ALA A 199 3.02 1.28 -12.68
N PHE A 200 2.29 1.14 -13.79
CA PHE A 200 2.82 0.82 -15.11
C PHE A 200 1.86 1.25 -16.25
#